data_AF-A0A6J1IEZ1-F1
#
_entry.id   AF-A0A6J1IEZ1-F1
#
_cell.length_a   1.000
_cell.length_b   1.000
_cell.length_c   1.000
_cell.angle_alpha   90.00
_cell.angle_beta   90.00
_cell.angle_gamma   90.00
#
_symmetry.space_group_name_H-M   'P 1'
#
loop_
_entity.id
_entity.type
_entity.pdbx_description
1 polymer ?
#
loop_
_entity_poly.entity_id
_entity_poly.type
_entity_poly.pdbx_seq_one_letter_code
_entity_poly.pdbx_strand_id
1 'polypeptide(L)'
;MSENKKFPNQVAVCGSSSPGVGIAAGPPHEALFLVLSYLPLFELLSMGAVCVSLRDAVEHDVLPWLHLVVDRPLSSRLNDYILGRIARKADGRLRTLALINCFKISDSALHEVVQNNPLLTKLYVPGCTSLTPEGVIRAVETLSQHSHNLNSLMIGGIYNIENEHLEVLKYYLLKNRSQQQQQQQQQQRRLYHKDIEASKLLRNECVAMIDVEMCPKCQEMGRVYDCSRERCKIKQEQKFGAECRGCSGCVPRCEECGGCVDGDETEEAVCVGVLCTSCWLQLPKCNHCNKPYCTRHRQNVASSSAAGFVCEVCIET
;
A
#
# COMPACT_ATOMS: atom_id res chain seq x y z
N MET A 1 59.89 40.52 -11.13
CA MET A 1 60.16 39.08 -10.87
C MET A 1 59.08 38.55 -9.96
N SER A 2 58.30 37.58 -10.46
CA SER A 2 57.38 36.64 -9.79
C SER A 2 56.06 36.59 -10.56
N GLU A 3 56.04 35.71 -11.55
CA GLU A 3 54.92 35.45 -12.44
C GLU A 3 53.84 34.59 -11.76
N ASN A 4 52.59 34.95 -12.05
CA ASN A 4 51.35 34.26 -11.68
C ASN A 4 51.31 32.82 -12.22
N LYS A 5 51.15 31.83 -11.34
CA LYS A 5 50.74 30.48 -11.73
C LYS A 5 49.23 30.43 -11.96
N LYS A 6 48.84 30.39 -13.23
CA LYS A 6 47.48 30.10 -13.71
C LYS A 6 47.49 28.63 -14.18
N PHE A 7 46.74 27.76 -13.52
CA PHE A 7 46.56 26.36 -13.96
C PHE A 7 45.61 26.31 -15.16
N PRO A 8 45.99 25.74 -16.32
CA PRO A 8 45.06 25.48 -17.39
C PRO A 8 44.43 24.08 -17.28
N ASN A 9 43.12 24.06 -17.47
CA ASN A 9 42.30 22.91 -17.82
C ASN A 9 42.94 22.09 -18.94
N GLN A 10 43.19 20.79 -18.71
CA GLN A 10 43.40 19.83 -19.78
C GLN A 10 42.39 18.69 -19.66
N VAL A 11 41.53 18.65 -20.67
CA VAL A 11 40.63 17.56 -21.01
C VAL A 11 41.49 16.34 -21.36
N ALA A 12 41.36 15.26 -20.60
CA ALA A 12 42.03 14.00 -20.93
C ALA A 12 41.31 13.34 -22.11
N VAL A 13 41.98 13.37 -23.25
CA VAL A 13 41.65 12.66 -24.48
C VAL A 13 41.88 11.16 -24.26
N CYS A 14 40.86 10.33 -24.49
CA CYS A 14 41.01 8.87 -24.53
C CYS A 14 41.86 8.45 -25.73
N GLY A 15 43.07 7.95 -25.47
CA GLY A 15 43.98 7.39 -26.47
C GLY A 15 44.41 5.96 -26.13
N SER A 16 44.02 5.04 -27.01
CA SER A 16 44.68 3.78 -27.41
C SER A 16 45.02 2.70 -26.37
N SER A 17 44.09 1.73 -26.25
CA SER A 17 44.26 0.29 -26.50
C SER A 17 45.55 -0.43 -26.08
N SER A 18 45.45 -1.20 -24.99
CA SER A 18 45.99 -2.57 -24.91
C SER A 18 44.82 -3.56 -25.08
N PRO A 19 44.99 -4.75 -25.69
CA PRO A 19 43.92 -5.72 -25.82
C PRO A 19 43.73 -6.42 -24.48
N GLY A 20 43.11 -5.73 -23.53
CA GLY A 20 42.47 -6.39 -22.41
C GLY A 20 41.42 -7.31 -22.99
N VAL A 21 41.46 -8.59 -22.66
CA VAL A 21 40.32 -9.49 -22.82
C VAL A 21 39.18 -8.80 -22.08
N GLY A 22 38.32 -8.12 -22.82
CA GLY A 22 37.07 -7.61 -22.31
C GLY A 22 36.30 -8.84 -21.86
N ILE A 23 36.31 -9.11 -20.57
CA ILE A 23 35.37 -10.05 -19.98
C ILE A 23 34.02 -9.42 -20.26
N ALA A 24 33.40 -9.82 -21.38
CA ALA A 24 32.02 -9.48 -21.65
C ALA A 24 31.26 -9.93 -20.41
N ALA A 25 30.63 -8.98 -19.72
CA ALA A 25 29.81 -9.31 -18.57
C ALA A 25 28.82 -10.38 -19.03
N GLY A 26 28.92 -11.56 -18.42
CA GLY A 26 28.03 -12.67 -18.72
C GLY A 26 26.57 -12.30 -18.43
N PRO A 27 25.61 -13.11 -18.89
CA PRO A 27 24.21 -12.90 -18.52
C PRO A 27 24.09 -12.85 -16.99
N PRO A 28 23.11 -12.11 -16.45
CA PRO A 28 22.86 -12.11 -15.02
C PRO A 28 22.65 -13.55 -14.53
N HIS A 29 23.18 -13.85 -13.34
CA HIS A 29 23.02 -15.17 -12.73
C HIS A 29 21.53 -15.52 -12.59
N GLU A 30 21.14 -16.78 -12.81
CA GLU A 30 19.73 -17.21 -12.83
C GLU A 30 18.94 -16.82 -11.57
N ALA A 31 19.61 -16.90 -10.42
CA ALA A 31 19.07 -16.44 -9.13
C ALA A 31 18.53 -15.00 -9.15
N LEU A 32 19.08 -14.11 -9.99
CA LEU A 32 18.59 -12.73 -10.10
C LEU A 32 17.17 -12.65 -10.66
N PHE A 33 16.79 -13.56 -11.57
CA PHE A 33 15.43 -13.60 -12.12
C PHE A 33 14.40 -14.04 -11.07
N LEU A 34 14.80 -14.94 -10.15
CA LEU A 34 13.95 -15.31 -9.01
C LEU A 34 13.72 -14.16 -8.04
N VAL A 35 14.69 -13.23 -7.92
CA VAL A 35 14.55 -12.05 -7.05
C VAL A 35 13.51 -11.07 -7.61
N LEU A 36 13.31 -11.01 -8.93
CA LEU A 36 12.38 -10.06 -9.57
C LEU A 36 10.96 -10.16 -9.00
N SER A 37 10.48 -11.37 -8.66
CA SER A 37 9.15 -11.56 -8.08
C SER A 37 8.97 -11.04 -6.66
N TYR A 38 10.06 -10.67 -5.99
CA TYR A 38 10.04 -10.09 -4.65
C TYR A 38 10.27 -8.58 -4.64
N LEU A 39 10.59 -7.99 -5.80
CA LEU A 39 10.80 -6.55 -5.91
C LEU A 39 9.45 -5.82 -5.89
N PRO A 40 9.36 -4.67 -5.20
CA PRO A 40 8.22 -3.78 -5.38
C PRO A 40 8.16 -3.28 -6.83
N LEU A 41 6.98 -2.83 -7.24
CA LEU A 41 6.70 -2.53 -8.65
C LEU A 41 7.66 -1.49 -9.25
N PHE A 42 8.04 -0.48 -8.48
CA PHE A 42 8.96 0.56 -8.96
C PHE A 42 10.33 -0.04 -9.30
N GLU A 43 10.90 -0.81 -8.38
CA GLU A 43 12.18 -1.48 -8.53
C GLU A 43 12.12 -2.52 -9.66
N LEU A 44 11.05 -3.31 -9.75
CA LEU A 44 10.84 -4.27 -10.83
C LEU A 44 10.88 -3.58 -12.21
N LEU A 45 10.19 -2.44 -12.35
CA LEU A 45 10.21 -1.65 -13.58
C LEU A 45 11.60 -1.07 -13.86
N SER A 46 12.34 -0.63 -12.83
CA SER A 46 13.71 -0.16 -12.95
C SER A 46 14.67 -1.24 -13.46
N MET A 47 14.45 -2.52 -13.11
CA MET A 47 15.28 -3.63 -13.62
C MET A 47 15.28 -3.73 -15.15
N GLY A 48 14.17 -3.35 -15.80
CA GLY A 48 14.09 -3.34 -17.27
C GLY A 48 14.97 -2.29 -17.95
N ALA A 49 15.49 -1.31 -17.21
CA ALA A 49 16.43 -0.31 -17.72
C ALA A 49 17.90 -0.73 -17.55
N VAL A 50 18.18 -1.82 -16.84
CA VAL A 50 19.56 -2.23 -16.49
C VAL A 50 20.24 -2.93 -17.66
N CYS A 51 19.61 -3.95 -18.24
CA CYS A 51 20.15 -4.68 -19.39
C CYS A 51 19.04 -5.35 -20.21
N VAL A 52 19.40 -5.85 -21.40
CA VAL A 52 18.47 -6.54 -22.30
C VAL A 52 17.83 -7.76 -21.63
N SER A 53 18.62 -8.64 -21.00
CA SER A 53 18.11 -9.86 -20.36
C SER A 53 17.12 -9.57 -19.23
N LEU A 54 17.37 -8.54 -18.42
CA LEU A 54 16.45 -8.14 -17.35
C LEU A 54 15.19 -7.50 -17.90
N ARG A 55 15.29 -6.68 -18.96
CA ARG A 55 14.13 -6.14 -19.66
C ARG A 55 13.26 -7.26 -20.22
N ASP A 56 13.87 -8.24 -20.85
CA ASP A 56 13.13 -9.37 -21.44
C ASP A 56 12.45 -10.20 -20.35
N ALA A 57 13.09 -10.40 -19.20
CA ALA A 57 12.46 -11.05 -18.05
C ALA A 57 11.30 -10.23 -17.47
N VAL A 58 11.47 -8.92 -17.30
CA VAL A 58 10.39 -8.02 -16.81
C VAL A 58 9.23 -7.93 -17.81
N GLU A 59 9.46 -8.14 -19.10
CA GLU A 59 8.43 -8.08 -20.14
C GLU A 59 7.70 -9.41 -20.34
N HIS A 60 8.40 -10.54 -20.27
CA HIS A 60 7.85 -11.83 -20.71
C HIS A 60 7.73 -12.89 -19.59
N ASP A 61 8.43 -12.75 -18.47
CA ASP A 61 8.20 -13.64 -17.32
C ASP A 61 6.92 -13.21 -16.59
N VAL A 62 6.07 -14.17 -16.29
CA VAL A 62 4.77 -13.94 -15.62
C VAL A 62 4.92 -13.94 -14.10
N LEU A 63 5.94 -14.61 -13.55
CA LEU A 63 6.09 -14.76 -12.09
C LEU A 63 6.14 -13.42 -11.34
N PRO A 64 6.86 -12.38 -11.83
CA PRO A 64 6.87 -11.08 -11.15
C PRO A 64 5.53 -10.34 -11.15
N TRP A 65 4.60 -10.72 -12.03
CA TRP A 65 3.33 -10.04 -12.23
C TRP A 65 2.15 -10.75 -11.56
N LEU A 66 2.37 -11.85 -10.82
CA LEU A 66 1.30 -12.54 -10.09
C LEU A 66 0.67 -11.66 -9.01
N HIS A 67 1.42 -10.70 -8.47
CA HIS A 67 0.95 -9.76 -7.47
C HIS A 67 1.28 -8.32 -7.89
N LEU A 68 0.29 -7.63 -8.45
CA LEU A 68 0.45 -6.25 -8.87
C LEU A 68 0.03 -5.32 -7.72
N VAL A 69 1.00 -4.65 -7.11
CA VAL A 69 0.77 -3.66 -6.06
C VAL A 69 1.26 -2.29 -6.52
N VAL A 70 0.32 -1.37 -6.72
CA VAL A 70 0.56 0.01 -7.09
C VAL A 70 0.26 0.90 -5.88
N ASP A 71 1.28 1.58 -5.39
CA ASP A 71 1.18 2.57 -4.33
C ASP A 71 1.99 3.82 -4.71
N ARG A 72 2.09 4.80 -3.81
CA ARG A 72 2.95 5.97 -3.99
C ARG A 72 4.41 5.54 -4.25
N PRO A 73 5.13 6.23 -5.15
CA PRO A 73 4.68 7.39 -5.93
C PRO A 73 3.96 7.04 -7.26
N LEU A 74 3.83 5.76 -7.61
CA LEU A 74 3.29 5.33 -8.91
C LEU A 74 1.78 5.54 -9.05
N SER A 75 1.03 5.51 -7.95
CA SER A 75 -0.43 5.63 -7.94
C SER A 75 -0.98 6.89 -8.63
N SER A 76 -0.28 8.03 -8.53
CA SER A 76 -0.67 9.30 -9.17
C SER A 76 -0.41 9.33 -10.69
N ARG A 77 0.45 8.44 -11.18
CA ARG A 77 0.86 8.31 -12.58
C ARG A 77 0.11 7.20 -13.31
N LEU A 78 -0.47 6.25 -12.58
CA LEU A 78 -1.26 5.17 -13.16
C LEU A 78 -2.53 5.71 -13.80
N ASN A 79 -2.87 5.20 -14.98
CA ASN A 79 -4.14 5.44 -15.68
C ASN A 79 -4.60 4.12 -16.32
N ASP A 80 -5.81 4.11 -16.88
CA ASP A 80 -6.43 2.94 -17.48
C ASP A 80 -5.52 2.21 -18.48
N TYR A 81 -4.90 2.96 -19.40
CA TYR A 81 -4.00 2.40 -20.40
C TYR A 81 -2.77 1.72 -19.80
N ILE A 82 -2.11 2.37 -18.82
CA ILE A 82 -0.94 1.82 -18.15
C ILE A 82 -1.32 0.57 -17.35
N LEU A 83 -2.45 0.63 -16.64
CA LEU A 83 -2.96 -0.50 -15.87
C LEU A 83 -3.23 -1.72 -16.76
N GLY A 84 -3.92 -1.54 -17.88
CA GLY A 84 -4.16 -2.62 -18.84
C GLY A 84 -2.86 -3.23 -19.37
N ARG A 85 -1.88 -2.38 -19.72
CA ARG A 85 -0.56 -2.85 -20.18
C ARG A 85 0.19 -3.70 -19.16
N ILE A 86 0.27 -3.26 -17.91
CA ILE A 86 1.00 -4.01 -16.87
C ILE A 86 0.23 -5.26 -16.42
N ALA A 87 -1.10 -5.20 -16.35
CA ALA A 87 -1.93 -6.34 -15.98
C ALA A 87 -1.86 -7.47 -17.03
N ARG A 88 -1.70 -7.14 -18.32
CA ARG A 88 -1.50 -8.13 -19.39
C ARG A 88 -0.24 -8.97 -19.24
N LYS A 89 0.79 -8.45 -18.55
CA LYS A 89 2.02 -9.21 -18.28
C LYS A 89 1.80 -10.40 -17.34
N ALA A 90 0.70 -10.39 -16.59
CA ALA A 90 0.31 -11.53 -15.77
C ALA A 90 -0.31 -12.68 -16.58
N ASP A 91 -0.60 -12.49 -17.87
CA ASP A 91 -1.10 -13.55 -18.78
C ASP A 91 -2.31 -14.32 -18.19
N GLY A 92 -3.26 -13.58 -17.62
CA GLY A 92 -4.45 -14.13 -16.95
C GLY A 92 -4.21 -14.82 -15.61
N ARG A 93 -2.97 -14.82 -15.10
CA ARG A 93 -2.55 -15.46 -13.85
C ARG A 93 -2.45 -14.52 -12.66
N LEU A 94 -2.87 -13.25 -12.80
CA LEU A 94 -2.85 -12.28 -11.70
C LEU A 94 -3.64 -12.84 -10.50
N ARG A 95 -3.00 -12.91 -9.32
CA ARG A 95 -3.58 -13.41 -8.07
C ARG A 95 -3.99 -12.29 -7.13
N THR A 96 -3.26 -11.18 -7.16
CA THR A 96 -3.53 -10.00 -6.32
C THR A 96 -3.41 -8.75 -7.16
N LEU A 97 -4.45 -7.92 -7.12
CA LEU A 97 -4.45 -6.57 -7.66
C LEU A 97 -4.65 -5.61 -6.48
N ALA A 98 -3.66 -4.75 -6.22
CA ALA A 98 -3.74 -3.71 -5.21
C ALA A 98 -3.44 -2.35 -5.82
N LEU A 99 -4.46 -1.51 -5.92
CA LEU A 99 -4.41 -0.15 -6.44
C LEU A 99 -4.70 0.80 -5.27
N ILE A 100 -3.65 1.38 -4.70
CA ILE A 100 -3.75 2.21 -3.51
C ILE A 100 -3.72 3.68 -3.93
N ASN A 101 -4.79 4.43 -3.62
CA ASN A 101 -4.95 5.84 -3.99
C ASN A 101 -4.77 6.11 -5.50
N CYS A 102 -5.21 5.18 -6.35
CA CYS A 102 -5.12 5.31 -7.82
C CYS A 102 -6.36 6.02 -8.37
N PHE A 103 -6.42 7.34 -8.20
CA PHE A 103 -7.59 8.17 -8.49
C PHE A 103 -7.91 8.36 -9.99
N LYS A 104 -7.07 7.89 -10.91
CA LYS A 104 -7.31 7.98 -12.37
C LYS A 104 -7.83 6.69 -12.99
N ILE A 105 -8.12 5.68 -12.19
CA ILE A 105 -8.61 4.38 -12.67
C ILE A 105 -10.13 4.38 -12.72
N SER A 106 -10.67 4.01 -13.88
CA SER A 106 -12.11 3.89 -14.11
C SER A 106 -12.65 2.50 -13.80
N ASP A 107 -13.97 2.42 -13.63
CA ASP A 107 -14.67 1.14 -13.52
C ASP A 107 -14.43 0.23 -14.73
N SER A 108 -14.36 0.80 -15.94
CA SER A 108 -14.13 0.03 -17.17
C SER A 108 -12.76 -0.61 -17.19
N ALA A 109 -11.72 0.11 -16.78
CA ALA A 109 -10.37 -0.45 -16.71
C ALA A 109 -10.25 -1.51 -15.62
N LEU A 110 -10.86 -1.29 -14.45
CA LEU A 110 -10.94 -2.33 -13.41
C LEU A 110 -11.64 -3.58 -13.94
N HIS A 111 -12.77 -3.41 -14.63
CA HIS A 111 -13.54 -4.52 -15.21
C HIS A 111 -12.72 -5.30 -16.26
N GLU A 112 -12.02 -4.60 -17.17
CA GLU A 112 -11.14 -5.22 -18.15
C GLU A 112 -10.04 -6.07 -17.50
N VAL A 113 -9.41 -5.54 -16.44
CA VAL A 113 -8.36 -6.28 -15.72
C VAL A 113 -8.91 -7.56 -15.10
N VAL A 114 -10.07 -7.50 -14.43
CA VAL A 114 -10.65 -8.70 -13.79
C VAL A 114 -11.17 -9.71 -14.81
N GLN A 115 -11.72 -9.24 -15.92
CA GLN A 115 -12.23 -10.11 -17.00
C GLN A 115 -11.08 -10.89 -17.66
N ASN A 116 -9.91 -10.27 -17.81
CA ASN A 116 -8.72 -10.90 -18.36
C ASN A 116 -7.94 -11.74 -17.32
N ASN A 117 -8.22 -11.61 -16.03
CA ASN A 117 -7.52 -12.31 -14.96
C ASN A 117 -8.50 -13.07 -14.05
N PRO A 118 -9.10 -14.17 -14.54
CA PRO A 118 -10.10 -14.92 -13.80
C PRO A 118 -9.55 -15.52 -12.50
N LEU A 119 -8.23 -15.70 -12.41
CA LEU A 119 -7.53 -16.32 -11.28
C LEU A 119 -7.30 -15.39 -10.08
N LEU A 120 -7.85 -14.17 -10.11
CA LEU A 120 -7.70 -13.17 -9.06
C LEU A 120 -8.35 -13.63 -7.76
N THR A 121 -7.59 -13.57 -6.67
CA THR A 121 -8.02 -13.98 -5.33
C THR A 121 -8.16 -12.82 -4.36
N LYS A 122 -7.50 -11.69 -4.65
CA LYS A 122 -7.48 -10.48 -3.82
C LYS A 122 -7.62 -9.25 -4.70
N LEU A 123 -8.61 -8.42 -4.39
CA LEU A 123 -8.85 -7.15 -5.07
C LEU A 123 -8.85 -6.01 -4.06
N TYR A 124 -7.83 -5.17 -4.10
CA TYR A 124 -7.67 -4.03 -3.21
C TYR A 124 -7.66 -2.75 -4.05
N VAL A 125 -8.64 -1.88 -3.83
CA VAL A 125 -8.78 -0.58 -4.49
C VAL A 125 -9.00 0.57 -3.50
N PRO A 126 -8.29 0.60 -2.35
CA PRO A 126 -8.54 1.62 -1.35
C PRO A 126 -8.17 3.02 -1.84
N GLY A 127 -9.03 4.01 -1.55
CA GLY A 127 -8.84 5.40 -1.97
C GLY A 127 -8.87 5.62 -3.48
N CYS A 128 -9.35 4.65 -4.28
CA CYS A 128 -9.59 4.84 -5.71
C CYS A 128 -10.92 5.57 -5.91
N THR A 129 -10.92 6.89 -5.73
CA THR A 129 -12.13 7.73 -5.66
C THR A 129 -12.91 7.87 -6.97
N SER A 130 -12.33 7.44 -8.11
CA SER A 130 -13.01 7.43 -9.41
C SER A 130 -13.77 6.13 -9.68
N LEU A 131 -13.64 5.13 -8.81
CA LEU A 131 -14.45 3.93 -8.86
C LEU A 131 -15.80 4.15 -8.18
N THR A 132 -16.81 3.46 -8.68
CA THR A 132 -18.17 3.47 -8.12
C THR A 132 -18.49 2.15 -7.39
N PRO A 133 -19.44 2.14 -6.44
CA PRO A 133 -19.95 0.90 -5.87
C PRO A 133 -20.40 -0.11 -6.94
N GLU A 134 -21.08 0.35 -7.98
CA GLU A 134 -21.55 -0.47 -9.10
C GLU A 134 -20.39 -1.04 -9.91
N GLY A 135 -19.34 -0.25 -10.15
CA GLY A 135 -18.11 -0.70 -10.81
C GLY A 135 -17.43 -1.84 -10.07
N VAL A 136 -17.31 -1.71 -8.76
CA VAL A 136 -16.76 -2.77 -7.90
C VAL A 136 -17.66 -4.00 -7.90
N ILE A 137 -18.98 -3.83 -7.79
CA ILE A 137 -19.94 -4.95 -7.85
C ILE A 137 -19.80 -5.71 -9.16
N ARG A 138 -19.78 -5.02 -10.31
CA ARG A 138 -19.58 -5.66 -11.63
C ARG A 138 -18.26 -6.44 -11.69
N ALA A 139 -17.19 -5.91 -11.11
CA ALA A 139 -15.90 -6.58 -11.08
C ALA A 139 -15.94 -7.86 -10.22
N VAL A 140 -16.52 -7.78 -9.03
CA VAL A 140 -16.67 -8.91 -8.10
C VAL A 140 -17.60 -9.98 -8.66
N GLU A 141 -18.72 -9.58 -9.25
CA GLU A 141 -19.65 -10.47 -9.94
C GLU A 141 -18.94 -11.25 -11.04
N THR A 142 -18.15 -10.57 -11.88
CA THR A 142 -17.37 -11.18 -12.96
C THR A 142 -16.41 -12.23 -12.43
N LEU A 143 -15.65 -11.92 -11.38
CA LEU A 143 -14.74 -12.88 -10.73
C LEU A 143 -15.50 -14.06 -10.12
N SER A 144 -16.69 -13.80 -9.60
CA SER A 144 -17.59 -14.84 -9.06
C SER A 144 -18.18 -15.74 -10.13
N GLN A 145 -18.08 -15.44 -11.44
CA GLN A 145 -18.56 -16.32 -12.50
C GLN A 145 -17.46 -17.26 -13.01
N HIS A 146 -16.19 -16.84 -12.94
CA HIS A 146 -15.08 -17.57 -13.56
C HIS A 146 -14.37 -18.54 -12.61
N SER A 147 -14.00 -18.09 -11.42
CA SER A 147 -13.10 -18.86 -10.55
C SER A 147 -13.57 -19.02 -9.12
N HIS A 148 -14.51 -18.18 -8.67
CA HIS A 148 -15.02 -18.17 -7.30
C HIS A 148 -13.93 -18.06 -6.22
N ASN A 149 -12.73 -17.58 -6.57
CA ASN A 149 -11.57 -17.59 -5.68
C ASN A 149 -11.35 -16.28 -4.93
N LEU A 150 -12.13 -15.23 -5.22
CA LEU A 150 -11.98 -13.94 -4.56
C LEU A 150 -12.30 -14.09 -3.07
N ASN A 151 -11.26 -13.93 -2.24
CA ASN A 151 -11.34 -14.18 -0.82
C ASN A 151 -11.15 -12.91 0.05
N SER A 152 -10.68 -11.83 -0.56
CA SER A 152 -10.43 -10.57 0.14
C SER A 152 -10.63 -9.40 -0.82
N LEU A 153 -11.42 -8.44 -0.36
CA LEU A 153 -11.81 -7.21 -1.05
C LEU A 153 -11.50 -6.02 -0.13
N MET A 154 -10.80 -5.02 -0.64
CA MET A 154 -10.59 -3.75 0.07
C MET A 154 -11.05 -2.60 -0.80
N ILE A 155 -12.05 -1.88 -0.34
CA ILE A 155 -12.77 -0.81 -1.04
C ILE A 155 -12.88 0.46 -0.19
N GLY A 156 -12.28 0.48 1.00
CA GLY A 156 -12.31 1.66 1.87
C GLY A 156 -11.79 2.92 1.17
N GLY A 157 -12.56 3.99 1.25
CA GLY A 157 -12.28 5.27 0.56
C GLY A 157 -12.95 5.41 -0.81
N ILE A 158 -13.73 4.42 -1.26
CA ILE A 158 -14.72 4.61 -2.31
C ILE A 158 -15.94 5.31 -1.70
N TYR A 159 -16.44 6.35 -2.37
CA TYR A 159 -17.56 7.15 -1.90
C TYR A 159 -18.91 6.50 -2.20
N ASN A 160 -19.95 6.93 -1.48
CA ASN A 160 -21.35 6.55 -1.70
C ASN A 160 -21.61 5.03 -1.62
N ILE A 161 -20.82 4.28 -0.85
CA ILE A 161 -21.14 2.89 -0.52
C ILE A 161 -22.32 2.89 0.45
N GLU A 162 -23.31 2.04 0.17
CA GLU A 162 -24.53 1.88 0.98
C GLU A 162 -24.66 0.44 1.46
N ASN A 163 -25.62 0.16 2.35
CA ASN A 163 -25.80 -1.19 2.89
C ASN A 163 -26.13 -2.22 1.81
N GLU A 164 -27.00 -1.85 0.86
CA GLU A 164 -27.41 -2.70 -0.26
C GLU A 164 -26.20 -3.14 -1.10
N HIS A 165 -25.28 -2.21 -1.36
CA HIS A 165 -24.02 -2.50 -2.05
C HIS A 165 -23.19 -3.55 -1.30
N LEU A 166 -23.05 -3.41 0.03
CA LEU A 166 -22.30 -4.37 0.85
C LEU A 166 -22.97 -5.74 0.91
N GLU A 167 -24.30 -5.80 0.93
CA GLU A 167 -25.04 -7.06 0.90
C GLU A 167 -24.77 -7.84 -0.39
N VAL A 168 -24.82 -7.16 -1.54
CA VAL A 168 -24.50 -7.74 -2.84
C VAL A 168 -23.05 -8.22 -2.90
N LEU A 169 -22.10 -7.40 -2.44
CA LEU A 169 -20.68 -7.79 -2.40
C LEU A 169 -20.45 -9.01 -1.50
N LYS A 170 -21.03 -9.02 -0.30
CA LYS A 170 -20.95 -10.15 0.63
C LYS A 170 -21.55 -11.41 0.03
N TYR A 171 -22.69 -11.31 -0.65
CA TYR A 171 -23.30 -12.44 -1.35
C TYR A 171 -22.33 -13.08 -2.34
N TYR A 172 -21.71 -12.29 -3.23
CA TYR A 172 -20.74 -12.81 -4.20
C TYR A 172 -19.48 -13.39 -3.54
N LEU A 173 -18.97 -12.77 -2.47
CA LEU A 173 -17.79 -13.24 -1.74
C LEU A 173 -18.06 -14.52 -0.90
N LEU A 174 -19.30 -14.73 -0.46
CA LEU A 174 -19.69 -15.86 0.38
C LEU A 174 -20.27 -17.05 -0.38
N LYS A 175 -20.68 -16.87 -1.64
CA LYS A 175 -21.45 -17.83 -2.46
C LYS A 175 -20.95 -19.28 -2.38
N ASN A 176 -19.64 -19.50 -2.21
CA ASN A 176 -19.02 -20.83 -2.17
C ASN A 176 -18.13 -21.10 -0.92
N ARG A 177 -18.29 -20.34 0.16
CA ARG A 177 -17.47 -20.53 1.37
C ARG A 177 -18.11 -21.49 2.36
N SER A 178 -17.32 -22.44 2.84
CA SER A 178 -17.74 -23.33 3.94
C SER A 178 -17.98 -22.55 5.23
N GLN A 179 -18.93 -23.02 6.04
CA GLN A 179 -19.30 -22.39 7.32
C GLN A 179 -18.10 -22.22 8.27
N GLN A 180 -17.11 -23.12 8.21
CA GLN A 180 -15.88 -23.04 9.00
C GLN A 180 -15.01 -21.82 8.62
N GLN A 181 -14.92 -21.47 7.33
CA GLN A 181 -14.17 -20.30 6.88
C GLN A 181 -14.86 -18.98 7.25
N GLN A 182 -16.19 -19.01 7.38
CA GLN A 182 -16.97 -17.84 7.78
C GLN A 182 -16.76 -17.47 9.26
N GLN A 183 -16.62 -18.47 10.14
CA GLN A 183 -16.39 -18.25 11.59
C GLN A 183 -15.01 -17.67 11.90
N GLN A 184 -13.95 -18.10 11.21
CA GLN A 184 -12.58 -17.59 11.44
C GLN A 184 -12.43 -16.10 11.08
N GLN A 185 -13.27 -15.55 10.21
CA GLN A 185 -13.18 -14.16 9.75
C GLN A 185 -13.90 -13.17 10.66
N GLN A 186 -14.88 -13.63 11.45
CA GLN A 186 -15.62 -12.77 12.39
C GLN A 186 -14.79 -12.34 13.62
N GLN A 187 -13.66 -12.98 13.89
CA GLN A 187 -12.83 -12.73 15.08
C GLN A 187 -11.68 -11.73 14.88
N GLN A 188 -11.51 -11.16 13.68
CA GLN A 188 -10.35 -10.31 13.40
C GLN A 188 -10.58 -8.87 13.81
N ARG A 189 -9.79 -8.40 14.79
CA ARG A 189 -9.78 -7.00 15.20
C ARG A 189 -9.09 -6.14 14.17
N ARG A 190 -9.76 -5.08 13.71
CA ARG A 190 -9.19 -4.13 12.75
C ARG A 190 -8.56 -2.97 13.50
N LEU A 191 -7.23 -2.87 13.50
CA LEU A 191 -6.53 -1.80 14.21
C LEU A 191 -6.13 -0.69 13.24
N TYR A 192 -6.33 0.56 13.67
CA TYR A 192 -6.08 1.75 12.84
C TYR A 192 -4.62 1.88 12.37
N HIS A 193 -3.65 1.66 13.26
CA HIS A 193 -2.22 1.73 12.91
C HIS A 193 -1.74 0.58 12.02
N LYS A 194 -2.58 -0.44 11.80
CA LYS A 194 -2.29 -1.56 10.90
C LYS A 194 -2.84 -1.32 9.50
N ASP A 195 -3.38 -0.13 9.22
CA ASP A 195 -3.86 0.17 7.88
C ASP A 195 -2.75 0.03 6.84
N ILE A 196 -3.20 -0.50 5.72
CA ILE A 196 -2.46 -1.25 4.70
C ILE A 196 -1.17 -0.56 4.25
N GLU A 197 -0.02 -1.09 4.63
CA GLU A 197 1.20 -0.94 3.84
C GLU A 197 1.14 -1.91 2.65
N ALA A 198 1.50 -1.45 1.46
CA ALA A 198 1.63 -2.27 0.25
C ALA A 198 2.40 -3.59 0.50
N SER A 199 3.44 -3.55 1.34
CA SER A 199 4.28 -4.71 1.69
C SER A 199 3.55 -5.77 2.52
N LYS A 200 2.52 -5.40 3.30
CA LYS A 200 1.71 -6.31 4.13
C LYS A 200 0.65 -7.06 3.31
N LEU A 201 0.17 -6.47 2.22
CA LEU A 201 -0.83 -7.08 1.33
C LEU A 201 -0.33 -8.36 0.65
N LEU A 202 0.97 -8.42 0.40
CA LEU A 202 1.65 -9.56 -0.23
C LEU A 202 1.87 -10.74 0.73
N ARG A 203 1.91 -10.50 2.05
CA ARG A 203 2.29 -11.52 3.04
C ARG A 203 1.19 -12.48 3.48
N ASN A 204 0.02 -12.44 2.83
CA ASN A 204 -1.09 -13.36 3.13
C ASN A 204 -1.50 -13.36 4.61
N GLU A 205 -1.20 -12.28 5.33
CA GLU A 205 -1.68 -12.04 6.70
C GLU A 205 -3.22 -12.05 6.66
N CYS A 206 -3.87 -12.62 7.68
CA CYS A 206 -5.32 -12.78 7.68
C CYS A 206 -5.99 -11.41 7.63
N VAL A 207 -6.40 -11.01 6.44
CA VAL A 207 -7.18 -9.79 6.19
C VAL A 207 -8.66 -10.18 6.20
N ALA A 208 -9.49 -9.32 6.80
CA ALA A 208 -10.93 -9.36 6.63
C ALA A 208 -11.33 -9.55 5.14
N MET A 209 -12.45 -10.24 4.93
CA MET A 209 -13.02 -10.46 3.60
C MET A 209 -13.35 -9.16 2.88
N ILE A 210 -13.87 -8.19 3.63
CA ILE A 210 -14.23 -6.86 3.15
C ILE A 210 -13.78 -5.83 4.18
N ASP A 211 -13.19 -4.74 3.71
CA ASP A 211 -12.62 -3.73 4.59
C ASP A 211 -13.63 -2.62 5.00
N VAL A 212 -14.90 -2.73 4.61
CA VAL A 212 -15.95 -1.74 4.91
C VAL A 212 -17.11 -2.38 5.67
N GLU A 213 -17.64 -1.64 6.63
CA GLU A 213 -18.81 -2.01 7.43
C GLU A 213 -19.52 -0.75 7.95
N MET A 214 -20.70 -0.93 8.53
CA MET A 214 -21.46 0.17 9.13
C MET A 214 -20.82 0.62 10.44
N CYS A 215 -20.56 1.92 10.57
CA CYS A 215 -20.03 2.49 11.79
C CYS A 215 -21.09 2.47 12.90
N PRO A 216 -20.82 1.89 14.08
CA PRO A 216 -21.80 1.84 15.17
C PRO A 216 -22.14 3.22 15.76
N LYS A 217 -21.37 4.26 15.44
CA LYS A 217 -21.54 5.62 15.97
C LYS A 217 -22.32 6.53 15.03
N CYS A 218 -21.91 6.63 13.76
CA CYS A 218 -22.57 7.50 12.79
C CYS A 218 -23.50 6.76 11.82
N GLN A 219 -23.54 5.42 11.85
CA GLN A 219 -24.31 4.59 10.91
C GLN A 219 -23.89 4.72 9.43
N GLU A 220 -22.80 5.42 9.14
CA GLU A 220 -22.23 5.50 7.80
C GLU A 220 -21.36 4.28 7.46
N MET A 221 -21.35 3.92 6.18
CA MET A 221 -20.50 2.86 5.66
C MET A 221 -19.05 3.35 5.53
N GLY A 222 -18.12 2.61 6.12
CA GLY A 222 -16.70 2.93 5.98
C GLY A 222 -15.80 1.93 6.68
N ARG A 223 -14.52 2.28 6.82
CA ARG A 223 -13.62 1.49 7.66
C ARG A 223 -13.94 1.74 9.12
N VAL A 224 -14.19 0.67 9.87
CA VAL A 224 -14.43 0.72 11.31
C VAL A 224 -13.32 -0.01 12.03
N TYR A 225 -12.76 0.64 13.04
CA TYR A 225 -11.59 0.14 13.75
C TYR A 225 -11.94 -0.20 15.20
N ASP A 226 -11.30 -1.23 15.70
CA ASP A 226 -11.21 -1.55 17.12
C ASP A 226 -10.11 -0.71 17.78
N CYS A 227 -10.27 -0.45 19.07
CA CYS A 227 -9.26 0.25 19.84
C CYS A 227 -8.12 -0.70 20.24
N SER A 228 -6.87 -0.26 20.07
CA SER A 228 -5.70 -1.02 20.52
C SER A 228 -5.44 -0.92 22.03
N ARG A 229 -6.05 0.04 22.75
CA ARG A 229 -5.85 0.21 24.19
C ARG A 229 -6.51 -0.95 24.95
N GLU A 230 -5.75 -1.63 25.82
CA GLU A 230 -6.25 -2.77 26.60
C GLU A 230 -7.44 -2.38 27.50
N ARG A 231 -7.45 -1.16 28.06
CA ARG A 231 -8.58 -0.61 28.82
C ARG A 231 -9.90 -0.65 28.04
N CYS A 232 -9.85 -0.38 26.74
CA CYS A 232 -11.03 -0.34 25.87
C CYS A 232 -11.47 -1.75 25.48
N LYS A 233 -10.51 -2.68 25.34
CA LYS A 233 -10.79 -4.09 25.07
C LYS A 233 -11.55 -4.75 26.24
N ILE A 234 -11.12 -4.50 27.49
CA ILE A 234 -11.80 -5.02 28.68
C ILE A 234 -13.25 -4.53 28.75
N LYS A 235 -13.48 -3.23 28.52
CA LYS A 235 -14.84 -2.65 28.47
C LYS A 235 -15.73 -3.29 27.39
N GLN A 236 -15.15 -3.59 26.22
CA GLN A 236 -15.85 -4.22 25.10
C GLN A 236 -16.28 -5.66 25.42
N GLU A 237 -15.40 -6.44 26.07
CA GLU A 237 -15.69 -7.82 26.50
C GLU A 237 -16.75 -7.86 27.60
N GLN A 238 -16.78 -6.86 28.48
CA GLN A 238 -17.77 -6.73 29.56
C GLN A 238 -19.12 -6.16 29.11
N LYS A 239 -19.35 -5.97 27.79
CA LYS A 239 -20.61 -5.44 27.19
C LYS A 239 -21.07 -4.07 27.72
N PHE A 240 -20.20 -3.29 28.36
CA PHE A 240 -20.51 -1.91 28.79
C PHE A 240 -20.58 -0.90 27.63
N GLY A 241 -20.71 -1.37 26.38
CA GLY A 241 -20.64 -0.57 25.17
C GLY A 241 -19.21 -0.39 24.67
N ALA A 242 -18.99 -0.63 23.38
CA ALA A 242 -17.70 -0.38 22.75
C ALA A 242 -17.54 1.12 22.46
N GLU A 243 -17.30 1.93 23.50
CA GLU A 243 -17.18 3.40 23.38
C GLU A 243 -16.16 3.85 22.32
N CYS A 244 -15.16 3.01 22.02
CA CYS A 244 -14.04 3.34 21.15
C CYS A 244 -14.01 2.56 19.83
N ARG A 245 -15.04 1.76 19.50
CA ARG A 245 -15.17 1.14 18.18
C ARG A 245 -15.88 2.11 17.24
N GLY A 246 -15.31 2.35 16.06
CA GLY A 246 -15.88 3.34 15.14
C GLY A 246 -14.94 3.68 13.99
N CYS A 247 -15.47 4.40 13.01
CA CYS A 247 -14.68 4.96 11.91
C CYS A 247 -13.70 6.03 12.38
N SER A 248 -12.77 6.41 11.50
CA SER A 248 -11.77 7.45 11.77
C SER A 248 -12.37 8.83 12.06
N GLY A 249 -13.58 9.13 11.53
CA GLY A 249 -14.29 10.37 11.82
C GLY A 249 -14.96 10.41 13.19
N CYS A 250 -15.45 9.26 13.69
CA CYS A 250 -16.16 9.21 14.98
C CYS A 250 -15.25 8.97 16.19
N VAL A 251 -14.07 8.39 15.98
CA VAL A 251 -13.11 8.10 17.05
C VAL A 251 -11.75 8.59 16.60
N PRO A 252 -11.27 9.74 17.11
CA PRO A 252 -9.89 10.16 16.94
C PRO A 252 -8.93 9.09 17.45
N ARG A 253 -7.85 8.82 16.70
CA ARG A 253 -6.89 7.76 17.05
C ARG A 253 -5.46 8.25 16.88
N CYS A 254 -4.59 7.72 17.73
CA CYS A 254 -3.14 7.91 17.61
C CYS A 254 -2.63 7.22 16.34
N GLU A 255 -1.87 7.94 15.51
CA GLU A 255 -1.27 7.39 14.28
C GLU A 255 -0.28 6.26 14.52
N GLU A 256 0.39 6.28 15.68
CA GLU A 256 1.41 5.29 16.01
C GLU A 256 0.80 3.99 16.53
N CYS A 257 -0.01 4.06 17.60
CA CYS A 257 -0.54 2.87 18.25
C CYS A 257 -1.98 2.53 17.85
N GLY A 258 -2.69 3.40 17.11
CA GLY A 258 -4.09 3.20 16.71
C GLY A 258 -5.11 3.22 17.85
N GLY A 259 -4.68 3.56 19.06
CA GLY A 259 -5.54 3.68 20.23
C GLY A 259 -6.39 4.94 20.11
N CYS A 260 -7.61 4.91 20.67
CA CYS A 260 -8.42 6.12 20.76
C CYS A 260 -7.66 7.21 21.52
N VAL A 261 -7.84 8.46 21.12
CA VAL A 261 -7.32 9.62 21.85
C VAL A 261 -8.48 10.47 22.32
N ASP A 262 -8.42 10.85 23.59
CA ASP A 262 -9.34 11.81 24.19
C ASP A 262 -8.76 13.21 23.92
N GLY A 263 -9.61 14.24 23.80
CA GLY A 263 -9.20 15.58 23.35
C GLY A 263 -8.08 16.25 24.17
N ASP A 264 -7.84 15.77 25.39
CA ASP A 264 -6.84 16.32 26.32
C ASP A 264 -5.50 15.52 26.33
N GLU A 265 -5.39 14.39 25.62
CA GLU A 265 -4.19 13.52 25.57
C GLU A 265 -3.47 13.53 24.21
N THR A 266 -3.61 14.62 23.44
CA THR A 266 -3.07 14.71 22.07
C THR A 266 -1.90 15.66 21.96
N GLU A 267 -0.82 15.18 21.33
CA GLU A 267 0.37 15.98 21.04
C GLU A 267 0.54 16.12 19.52
N GLU A 268 1.06 17.27 19.09
CA GLU A 268 1.33 17.53 17.68
C GLU A 268 2.58 16.78 17.20
N ALA A 269 2.43 16.09 16.06
CA ALA A 269 3.54 15.52 15.30
C ALA A 269 3.97 16.48 14.18
N VAL A 270 5.10 16.21 13.55
CA VAL A 270 5.47 16.89 12.29
C VAL A 270 4.53 16.46 11.16
N CYS A 271 4.12 15.19 11.15
CA CYS A 271 3.09 14.72 10.23
C CYS A 271 1.70 15.25 10.61
N VAL A 272 0.80 15.35 9.64
CA VAL A 272 -0.59 15.87 9.77
C VAL A 272 -1.48 15.11 10.77
N GLY A 273 -0.98 14.02 11.36
CA GLY A 273 -1.74 13.17 12.27
C GLY A 273 -1.50 13.44 13.76
N VAL A 274 -2.36 12.86 14.58
CA VAL A 274 -2.35 13.01 16.04
C VAL A 274 -1.59 11.86 16.71
N LEU A 275 -0.82 12.17 17.74
CA LEU A 275 -0.19 11.18 18.60
C LEU A 275 -0.72 11.27 20.03
N CYS A 276 -0.90 10.12 20.68
CA CYS A 276 -1.10 10.13 22.13
C CYS A 276 0.20 10.48 22.84
N THR A 277 0.11 11.09 24.02
CA THR A 277 1.28 11.51 24.83
C THR A 277 2.29 10.36 25.03
N SER A 278 1.83 9.13 25.30
CA SER A 278 2.72 7.98 25.46
C SER A 278 3.56 7.69 24.22
N CYS A 279 2.96 7.73 23.02
CA CYS A 279 3.69 7.50 21.77
C CYS A 279 4.59 8.69 21.44
N TRP A 280 4.09 9.92 21.63
CA TRP A 280 4.84 11.14 21.36
C TRP A 280 6.15 11.21 22.17
N LEU A 281 6.13 10.76 23.43
CA LEU A 281 7.31 10.73 24.30
C LEU A 281 8.38 9.73 23.84
N GLN A 282 7.98 8.62 23.23
CA GLN A 282 8.88 7.52 22.82
C GLN A 282 9.46 7.70 21.42
N LEU A 283 8.80 8.49 20.57
CA LEU A 283 9.26 8.72 19.21
C LEU A 283 10.47 9.68 19.18
N PRO A 284 11.45 9.45 18.28
CA PRO A 284 12.53 10.41 18.05
C PRO A 284 11.95 11.77 17.66
N LYS A 285 12.56 12.86 18.16
CA LYS A 285 12.09 14.24 17.93
C LYS A 285 13.06 15.02 17.05
N CYS A 286 12.51 15.93 16.27
CA CYS A 286 13.29 16.89 15.48
C CYS A 286 14.10 17.78 16.43
N ASN A 287 15.38 17.97 16.14
CA ASN A 287 16.27 18.79 16.97
C ASN A 287 15.85 20.27 17.06
N HIS A 288 15.03 20.77 16.13
CA HIS A 288 14.61 22.17 16.08
C HIS A 288 13.23 22.42 16.69
N CYS A 289 12.20 21.71 16.21
CA CYS A 289 10.83 21.92 16.68
C CYS A 289 10.41 20.99 17.81
N ASN A 290 11.26 20.03 18.21
CA ASN A 290 10.98 19.02 19.23
C ASN A 290 9.72 18.16 18.94
N LYS A 291 9.28 18.08 17.68
CA LYS A 291 8.15 17.24 17.26
C LYS A 291 8.64 15.95 16.58
N PRO A 292 7.96 14.80 16.81
CA PRO A 292 8.30 13.53 16.17
C PRO A 292 7.58 13.33 14.82
N TYR A 293 8.05 12.37 14.03
CA TYR A 293 7.23 11.71 12.99
C TYR A 293 6.68 10.40 13.55
N CYS A 294 5.43 10.07 13.24
CA CYS A 294 4.96 8.70 13.45
C CYS A 294 5.67 7.75 12.48
N THR A 295 5.78 6.49 12.85
CA THR A 295 6.47 5.46 12.07
C THR A 295 5.87 5.32 10.67
N ARG A 296 4.55 5.52 10.53
CA ARG A 296 3.83 5.46 9.24
C ARG A 296 4.27 6.55 8.25
N HIS A 297 4.59 7.75 8.74
CA HIS A 297 4.93 8.91 7.90
C HIS A 297 6.43 9.21 7.87
N ARG A 298 7.26 8.40 8.53
CA ARG A 298 8.71 8.60 8.62
C ARG A 298 9.45 8.38 7.30
N GLN A 299 8.88 7.65 6.34
CA GLN A 299 9.55 7.27 5.09
C GLN A 299 9.95 8.47 4.19
N ASN A 300 9.45 9.68 4.47
CA ASN A 300 9.85 10.90 3.76
C ASN A 300 11.12 11.57 4.34
N VAL A 301 11.68 11.09 5.46
CA VAL A 301 12.81 11.73 6.14
C VAL A 301 14.11 10.97 5.83
N ALA A 302 14.71 11.27 4.68
CA ALA A 302 16.10 10.93 4.41
C ALA A 302 16.99 11.93 5.15
N SER A 303 17.51 11.53 6.33
CA SER A 303 18.81 11.94 6.91
C SER A 303 18.82 11.71 8.43
N SER A 304 18.98 10.46 8.88
CA SER A 304 19.37 10.18 10.27
C SER A 304 20.89 10.12 10.32
N SER A 305 21.55 11.25 10.58
CA SER A 305 22.95 11.22 11.00
C SER A 305 23.03 10.80 12.48
N ALA A 306 24.22 10.45 12.97
CA ALA A 306 24.45 10.15 14.38
C ALA A 306 24.15 11.34 15.33
N ALA A 307 23.88 12.54 14.79
CA ALA A 307 23.61 13.78 15.53
C ALA A 307 22.11 14.11 15.73
N GLY A 308 21.21 13.16 15.46
CA GLY A 308 19.76 13.39 15.48
C GLY A 308 19.20 13.73 14.09
N PHE A 309 17.92 14.11 14.02
CA PHE A 309 17.27 14.47 12.76
C PHE A 309 16.65 15.87 12.83
N VAL A 310 16.59 16.53 11.68
CA VAL A 310 15.84 17.78 11.47
C VAL A 310 14.71 17.45 10.50
N CYS A 311 13.49 17.89 10.79
CA CYS A 311 12.36 17.62 9.90
C CYS A 311 12.36 18.53 8.67
N GLU A 312 11.69 18.12 7.61
CA GLU A 312 11.59 18.87 6.34
C GLU A 312 11.10 20.31 6.55
N VAL A 313 10.10 20.50 7.41
CA VAL A 313 9.56 21.82 7.77
C VAL A 313 10.62 22.73 8.38
N CYS A 314 11.53 22.18 9.19
CA CYS A 314 12.62 22.95 9.81
C CYS A 314 13.86 23.08 8.91
N ILE A 315 13.99 22.28 7.86
CA ILE A 315 15.05 22.41 6.85
C ILE A 315 14.72 23.55 5.87
N GLU A 316 13.43 23.75 5.59
CA GLU A 316 12.94 24.78 4.67
C GLU A 316 12.79 26.18 5.31
N THR A 317 12.92 26.30 6.63
CA THR A 317 12.87 27.55 7.41
C THR A 317 14.24 28.05 7.82
#